data_AF-A0A936LKD7-F1
#
_entry.id   AF-A0A936LKD7-F1
#
_cell.length_a   1.000
_cell.length_b   1.000
_cell.length_c   1.000
_cell.angle_alpha   90.00
_cell.angle_beta   90.00
_cell.angle_gamma   90.00
#
_symmetry.space_group_name_H-M   'P 1'
#
loop_
_entity.id
_entity.type
_entity.pdbx_description
1 polymer ?
#
loop_
_entity_poly.entity_id
_entity_poly.type
_entity_poly.pdbx_seq_one_letter_code
_entity_poly.pdbx_strand_id
1 'polypeptide(L)'
;MSGLRIPILLNGLWAVANGLLHDGFVLAKHKTGYDRELLRLLMDGHILLTCGVVHLFAQAAVDEGRPLILWLCAATSLSMLVHCAMIFPFLKSVVTMALNTAVLVFVLWKLYRL
;
A
#
# COMPACT_ATOMS: atom_id res chain seq x y z
N MET A 1 16.95 -16.92 -1.38
CA MET A 1 15.49 -16.69 -1.53
C MET A 1 15.05 -15.59 -0.58
N SER A 2 14.56 -14.47 -1.12
CA SER A 2 13.26 -13.93 -0.71
C SER A 2 13.10 -13.23 0.67
N GLY A 3 14.16 -12.75 1.31
CA GLY A 3 14.02 -11.96 2.55
C GLY A 3 13.18 -10.67 2.39
N LEU A 4 13.21 -10.06 1.20
CA LEU A 4 12.41 -8.87 0.85
C LEU A 4 11.07 -9.21 0.20
N ARG A 5 10.94 -10.40 -0.37
CA ARG A 5 9.74 -10.82 -1.08
C ARG A 5 8.58 -11.08 -0.11
N ILE A 6 8.84 -11.74 1.02
CA ILE A 6 7.84 -12.00 2.06
C ILE A 6 7.24 -10.70 2.62
N PRO A 7 8.02 -9.69 3.06
CA PRO A 7 7.44 -8.46 3.59
C PRO A 7 6.72 -7.63 2.52
N ILE A 8 7.19 -7.59 1.27
CA ILE A 8 6.47 -6.92 0.17
C ILE A 8 5.14 -7.63 -0.11
N LEU A 9 5.11 -8.96 -0.11
CA LEU A 9 3.90 -9.76 -0.31
C LEU A 9 2.89 -9.54 0.82
N LEU A 10 3.34 -9.58 2.08
CA LEU A 10 2.48 -9.32 3.24
C LEU A 10 1.93 -7.90 3.21
N ASN A 11 2.76 -6.91 2.87
CA ASN A 11 2.31 -5.51 2.74
C ASN A 11 1.30 -5.35 1.61
N GLY A 12 1.52 -5.98 0.45
CA GLY A 12 0.60 -5.97 -0.68
C GLY A 12 -0.75 -6.61 -0.36
N LEU A 13 -0.75 -7.80 0.25
CA LEU A 13 -1.97 -8.48 0.70
C LEU A 13 -2.72 -7.65 1.75
N TRP A 14 -2.01 -7.09 2.73
CA TRP A 14 -2.59 -6.26 3.77
C TRP A 14 -3.23 -5.00 3.20
N ALA A 15 -2.57 -4.33 2.26
CA ALA A 15 -3.08 -3.15 1.57
C ALA A 15 -4.35 -3.44 0.77
N VAL A 16 -4.35 -4.54 -0.02
CA VAL A 16 -5.51 -4.97 -0.81
C VAL A 16 -6.68 -5.33 0.11
N ALA A 17 -6.44 -6.14 1.14
CA ALA A 17 -7.47 -6.53 2.09
C ALA A 17 -8.09 -5.30 2.79
N ASN A 18 -7.27 -4.35 3.24
CA ASN A 18 -7.77 -3.12 3.86
C ASN A 18 -8.50 -2.20 2.89
N GLY A 19 -8.04 -2.07 1.64
CA GLY A 19 -8.75 -1.29 0.64
C GLY A 19 -10.15 -1.87 0.35
N LEU A 20 -10.25 -3.20 0.21
CA LEU A 20 -11.54 -3.89 0.04
C LEU A 20 -12.46 -3.75 1.28
N LEU A 21 -11.91 -3.94 2.49
CA LEU A 21 -12.67 -3.79 3.72
C LEU A 21 -13.14 -2.34 3.92
N HIS A 22 -12.29 -1.37 3.60
CA HIS A 22 -12.61 0.05 3.65
C HIS A 22 -13.75 0.38 2.70
N ASP A 23 -13.61 0.06 1.40
CA ASP A 23 -14.65 0.35 0.41
C ASP A 23 -15.97 -0.35 0.75
N GLY A 24 -15.92 -1.60 1.21
CA GLY A 24 -17.11 -2.32 1.67
C GLY A 24 -17.78 -1.67 2.88
N PHE A 25 -17.01 -1.20 3.86
CA PHE A 25 -17.55 -0.52 5.06
C PHE A 25 -18.12 0.85 4.71
N VAL A 26 -17.47 1.59 3.81
CA VAL A 26 -17.95 2.88 3.31
C VAL A 26 -19.28 2.68 2.58
N LEU A 27 -19.38 1.74 1.63
CA LEU A 27 -20.65 1.44 0.95
C LEU A 27 -21.75 0.98 1.92
N ALA A 28 -21.41 0.17 2.92
CA ALA A 28 -22.40 -0.33 3.88
C ALA A 28 -22.95 0.79 4.79
N LYS A 29 -22.12 1.79 5.10
CA LYS A 29 -22.46 2.90 6.00
C LYS A 29 -23.10 4.08 5.27
N HIS A 30 -22.73 4.31 4.02
CA HIS A 30 -23.33 5.33 3.16
C HIS A 30 -24.54 4.75 2.41
N LYS A 31 -25.73 4.86 3.03
CA LYS A 31 -27.01 4.47 2.41
C LYS A 31 -27.69 5.61 1.64
N THR A 32 -27.15 6.82 1.74
CA THR A 32 -27.52 7.98 0.93
C THR A 32 -26.91 7.86 -0.47
N GLY A 33 -27.51 8.54 -1.44
CA GLY A 33 -27.15 8.43 -2.86
C GLY A 33 -25.70 8.80 -3.20
N TYR A 34 -25.41 8.91 -4.49
CA TYR A 34 -24.05 9.20 -4.97
C TYR A 34 -23.65 10.65 -4.68
N ASP A 35 -22.89 10.87 -3.61
CA ASP A 35 -22.35 12.17 -3.20
C ASP A 35 -20.82 12.28 -3.41
N ARG A 36 -20.31 13.51 -3.56
CA ARG A 36 -18.86 13.76 -3.75
C ARG A 36 -18.01 13.25 -2.59
N GLU A 37 -18.57 13.20 -1.39
CA GLU A 37 -17.88 12.68 -0.20
C GLU A 37 -17.70 11.16 -0.32
N LEU A 38 -18.74 10.42 -0.73
CA LEU A 38 -18.65 8.99 -1.00
C LEU A 38 -17.58 8.68 -2.05
N LEU A 39 -17.51 9.48 -3.13
CA LEU A 39 -16.49 9.32 -4.17
C LEU A 39 -15.08 9.53 -3.62
N ARG A 40 -14.87 10.53 -2.75
CA ARG A 40 -13.58 10.77 -2.10
C ARG A 40 -13.19 9.59 -1.20
N LEU A 41 -14.11 9.07 -0.39
CA LEU A 41 -13.86 7.91 0.46
C LEU A 41 -13.56 6.63 -0.36
N LEU A 42 -14.28 6.37 -1.45
CA LEU A 42 -13.94 5.23 -2.34
C LEU A 42 -12.56 5.40 -2.98
N MET A 43 -12.19 6.62 -3.34
CA MET A 43 -10.89 6.90 -3.96
C MET A 43 -9.73 6.57 -3.02
N ASP A 44 -9.90 6.80 -1.72
CA ASP A 44 -8.90 6.43 -0.71
C ASP A 44 -8.70 4.91 -0.64
N GLY A 45 -9.78 4.11 -0.65
CA GLY A 45 -9.68 2.65 -0.68
C GLY A 45 -9.11 2.10 -2.00
N HIS A 46 -9.41 2.75 -3.12
CA HIS A 46 -8.81 2.42 -4.42
C HIS A 46 -7.30 2.71 -4.47
N ILE A 47 -6.82 3.77 -3.83
CA ILE A 47 -5.38 4.06 -3.75
C ILE A 47 -4.68 2.98 -2.90
N LEU A 48 -5.30 2.52 -1.81
CA LEU A 48 -4.82 1.37 -1.02
C LEU A 48 -4.74 0.10 -1.87
N LEU A 49 -5.78 -0.18 -2.66
CA LEU A 49 -5.85 -1.33 -3.55
C LEU A 49 -4.78 -1.29 -4.64
N THR A 50 -4.68 -0.18 -5.37
CA THR A 50 -3.74 -0.04 -6.48
C THR A 50 -2.29 -0.14 -6.00
N CYS A 51 -1.93 0.53 -4.89
CA CYS A 51 -0.60 0.40 -4.28
C CYS A 51 -0.33 -1.03 -3.79
N GLY A 52 -1.32 -1.70 -3.21
CA GLY A 52 -1.21 -3.09 -2.78
C GLY A 52 -0.97 -4.07 -3.93
N VAL A 53 -1.71 -3.91 -5.03
CA VAL A 53 -1.55 -4.70 -6.25
C VAL A 53 -0.17 -4.50 -6.86
N VAL A 54 0.35 -3.27 -6.91
CA VAL A 54 1.71 -3.01 -7.40
C VAL A 54 2.75 -3.74 -6.55
N HIS A 55 2.61 -3.76 -5.22
CA HIS A 55 3.48 -4.56 -4.36
C HIS A 55 3.37 -6.08 -4.63
N LEU A 56 2.17 -6.60 -4.90
CA LEU A 56 1.96 -8.02 -5.25
C LEU A 56 2.58 -8.43 -6.58
N PHE A 57 2.67 -7.52 -7.55
CA PHE A 57 3.41 -7.77 -8.79
C PHE A 57 4.92 -7.62 -8.57
N ALA A 58 5.33 -6.59 -7.82
CA ALA A 58 6.74 -6.31 -7.57
C ALA A 58 7.43 -7.45 -6.79
N GLN A 59 6.74 -8.13 -5.87
CA GLN A 59 7.31 -9.28 -5.15
C GLN A 59 7.74 -10.42 -6.09
N ALA A 60 7.00 -10.64 -7.19
CA ALA A 60 7.29 -11.74 -8.12
C ALA A 60 8.60 -11.49 -8.90
N ALA A 61 8.93 -10.23 -9.15
CA ALA A 61 10.10 -9.83 -9.92
C ALA A 61 11.27 -9.32 -9.05
N VAL A 62 11.10 -9.18 -7.72
CA VAL A 62 12.15 -8.65 -6.82
C VAL A 62 13.39 -9.55 -6.71
N ASP A 63 13.21 -10.86 -6.97
CA ASP A 63 14.29 -11.85 -6.95
C ASP A 63 15.18 -11.74 -8.21
N GLU A 64 14.73 -11.08 -9.28
CA GLU A 64 15.54 -10.80 -10.49
C GLU A 64 16.63 -9.72 -10.26
N GLY A 65 16.63 -9.06 -9.10
CA GLY A 65 17.66 -8.09 -8.73
C GLY A 65 17.69 -6.82 -9.57
N ARG A 66 16.66 -6.56 -10.38
CA ARG A 66 16.60 -5.34 -11.22
C ARG A 66 16.41 -4.10 -10.34
N PRO A 67 17.28 -3.09 -10.44
CA PRO A 67 17.19 -1.88 -9.61
C PRO A 67 15.88 -1.12 -9.83
N LEU A 68 15.29 -1.19 -11.04
CA LEU A 68 14.00 -0.60 -11.37
C LEU A 68 12.86 -1.07 -10.46
N ILE A 69 12.85 -2.36 -10.08
CA ILE A 69 11.79 -2.94 -9.24
C ILE A 69 11.92 -2.45 -7.80
N LEU A 70 13.16 -2.28 -7.32
CA LEU A 70 13.43 -1.71 -5.99
C LEU A 70 13.00 -0.25 -5.94
N TRP A 71 13.30 0.55 -6.97
CA TRP A 71 12.82 1.92 -7.09
C TRP A 71 11.30 2.01 -7.15
N LEU A 72 10.64 1.10 -7.87
CA LEU A 72 9.18 1.01 -7.90
C LEU A 72 8.60 0.76 -6.50
N CYS A 73 9.12 -0.23 -5.78
CA CYS A 73 8.70 -0.54 -4.39
C CYS A 73 8.93 0.64 -3.43
N ALA A 74 10.04 1.37 -3.59
CA ALA A 74 10.34 2.54 -2.77
C ALA A 74 9.33 3.68 -3.07
N ALA A 75 9.07 3.94 -4.34
CA ALA A 75 8.11 4.97 -4.77
C ALA A 75 6.68 4.65 -4.29
N THR A 76 6.24 3.39 -4.42
CA THR A 76 4.92 2.96 -3.95
C THR A 76 4.80 3.02 -2.43
N SER A 77 5.83 2.57 -1.70
CA SER A 77 5.83 2.65 -0.22
C SER A 77 5.81 4.10 0.26
N LEU A 78 6.56 4.99 -0.40
CA LEU A 78 6.56 6.42 -0.08
C LEU A 78 5.20 7.06 -0.37
N SER A 79 4.62 6.79 -1.55
CA SER A 79 3.27 7.25 -1.91
C SER A 79 2.23 6.80 -0.87
N MET A 80 2.33 5.55 -0.41
CA MET A 80 1.43 4.98 0.59
C MET A 80 1.59 5.64 1.97
N LEU A 81 2.81 6.01 2.37
CA LEU A 81 3.06 6.78 3.60
C LEU A 81 2.49 8.20 3.53
N VAL A 82 2.69 8.90 2.41
CA VAL A 82 2.10 10.22 2.18
C VAL A 82 0.58 10.13 2.22
N HIS A 83 -0.01 9.11 1.59
CA HIS A 83 -1.44 8.89 1.59
C HIS A 83 -1.98 8.58 3.00
N CYS A 84 -1.29 7.72 3.76
CA CYS A 84 -1.65 7.46 5.16
C CYS A 84 -1.54 8.72 6.04
N ALA A 85 -0.56 9.59 5.79
CA ALA A 85 -0.43 10.86 6.50
C ALA A 85 -1.59 11.83 6.19
N MET A 86 -2.09 11.84 4.95
CA MET A 86 -3.27 12.64 4.57
C MET A 86 -4.58 12.09 5.17
N ILE A 87 -4.71 10.77 5.30
CA ILE A 87 -5.92 10.08 5.79
C ILE A 87 -5.91 9.87 7.32
N PHE A 88 -4.80 10.17 8.00
CA PHE A 88 -4.64 10.02 9.44
C PHE A 88 -5.79 10.53 10.32
N PRO A 89 -6.51 11.64 10.00
CA PRO A 89 -7.68 12.06 10.79
C PRO A 89 -8.91 11.14 10.65
N PHE A 90 -8.99 10.29 9.62
CA PHE A 90 -10.15 9.46 9.31
C PHE A 90 -9.95 7.96 9.60
N LEU A 91 -8.72 7.43 9.42
CA LEU A 91 -8.40 6.02 9.63
C LEU A 91 -7.10 5.90 10.43
N LYS A 92 -7.14 5.24 11.60
CA LYS A 92 -5.93 4.87 12.37
C LYS A 92 -5.18 3.73 11.65
N SER A 93 -4.64 4.01 10.46
CA SER A 93 -3.84 3.10 9.64
C SER A 93 -2.40 2.94 10.18
N VAL A 94 -2.26 2.80 11.51
CA VAL A 94 -0.97 2.66 12.19
C VAL A 94 -0.22 1.41 11.70
N VAL A 95 -0.95 0.32 11.46
CA VAL A 95 -0.39 -0.93 10.94
C VAL A 95 0.10 -0.76 9.50
N THR A 96 -0.68 -0.08 8.66
CA THR A 96 -0.35 0.18 7.25
C THR A 96 0.88 1.08 7.12
N MET A 97 1.01 2.08 8.00
CA MET A 97 2.21 2.92 8.08
C MET A 97 3.43 2.12 8.55
N ALA A 98 3.29 1.30 9.60
CA ALA A 98 4.39 0.49 10.11
C ALA A 98 4.92 -0.49 9.05
N LEU A 99 4.02 -1.18 8.34
CA LEU A 99 4.39 -2.11 7.27
C LEU A 99 5.07 -1.41 6.09
N ASN A 100 4.54 -0.27 5.62
CA ASN A 100 5.17 0.48 4.52
C ASN A 100 6.52 1.08 4.94
N THR A 101 6.65 1.54 6.17
CA THR A 101 7.94 2.04 6.70
C THR A 101 8.97 0.92 6.76
N ALA A 102 8.58 -0.27 7.25
CA ALA A 102 9.47 -1.42 7.30
C ALA A 102 9.92 -1.84 5.88
N VAL A 103 8.99 -1.95 4.92
CA VAL A 103 9.32 -2.26 3.53
C VAL A 103 10.25 -1.22 2.92
N LEU A 104 9.99 0.07 3.13
CA LEU A 104 10.82 1.15 2.62
C LEU A 104 12.26 1.08 3.16
N VAL A 105 12.43 0.88 4.46
CA VAL A 105 13.76 0.75 5.09
C VAL A 105 14.52 -0.45 4.52
N PHE A 106 13.85 -1.61 4.37
CA PHE A 106 14.48 -2.80 3.79
C PHE A 106 14.84 -2.62 2.31
N VAL A 107 13.98 -1.99 1.52
CA VAL A 107 14.24 -1.69 0.10
C VAL A 107 15.44 -0.74 -0.04
N LEU A 108 15.47 0.34 0.74
CA LEU A 108 16.59 1.31 0.72
C LEU A 108 17.90 0.68 1.17
N TRP A 109 17.87 -0.17 2.19
CA TRP A 109 19.06 -0.89 2.64
C TRP A 109 19.63 -1.81 1.56
N LYS A 110 18.75 -2.52 0.83
CA LYS A 110 19.17 -3.36 -0.30
C LYS A 110 19.68 -2.52 -1.47
N LEU A 111 19.06 -1.37 -1.74
CA LEU A 111 19.49 -0.45 -2.79
C LEU A 111 20.88 0.13 -2.52
N TYR A 112 21.20 0.47 -1.27
CA TYR A 112 22.53 0.97 -0.87
C TYR A 112 23.64 -0.10 -0.99
N ARG A 113 23.28 -1.39 -0.95
CA ARG A 113 24.22 -2.51 -1.04
C ARG A 113 24.44 -3.03 -2.46
N LEU A 114 23.72 -2.46 -3.44
CA LEU A 114 23.73 -2.85 -4.85
C LEU A 114 24.75 -1.99 -5.61
#